data_AF-A0A1F8UBQ9-F1
#
_entry.id   AF-A0A1F8UBQ9-F1
#
_cell.length_a   1.000
_cell.length_b   1.000
_cell.length_c   1.000
_cell.angle_alpha   90.00
_cell.angle_beta   90.00
_cell.angle_gamma   90.00
#
_symmetry.space_group_name_H-M   'P 1'
#
loop_
_entity.id
_entity.type
_entity.pdbx_description
1 polymer ?
#
loop_
_entity_poly.entity_id
_entity_poly.type
_entity_poly.pdbx_seq_one_letter_code
_entity_poly.pdbx_strand_id
1 'polypeptide(L)'
;MRFPVVTNSTPIIGLASLDQLDLLSKLFEKVYVTRQVYNEVADDIGSRVGADGLKKQIQEGCIILYDIVGNKFVELMFGRLHRGELSVMVAAKELGISYVLMDDASARKTAESFSLVPIGTAGILKLAKMKGLLSEIKPLLDKLMYNNFRISLKLYNEILKDVNEL
;
A
#
# COMPACT_ATOMS: atom_id res chain seq x y z
N MET A 1 -18.95 -0.87 -2.38
CA MET A 1 -18.73 -0.19 -1.09
C MET A 1 -17.24 0.09 -0.98
N ARG A 2 -16.84 1.34 -0.68
CA ARG A 2 -15.44 1.66 -0.34
C ARG A 2 -15.21 1.27 1.13
N PHE A 3 -13.98 0.95 1.49
CA PHE A 3 -13.61 0.55 2.86
C PHE A 3 -12.32 1.26 3.29
N PRO A 4 -12.07 1.42 4.59
CA PRO A 4 -10.83 2.02 5.09
C PRO A 4 -9.65 1.05 4.95
N VAL A 5 -8.45 1.60 4.78
CA VAL A 5 -7.20 0.85 4.65
C VAL A 5 -6.06 1.52 5.41
N VAL A 6 -5.08 0.74 5.86
CA VAL A 6 -3.79 1.25 6.34
C VAL A 6 -2.69 0.86 5.37
N THR A 7 -1.87 1.81 4.90
CA THR A 7 -0.86 1.56 3.86
C THR A 7 0.56 1.58 4.39
N ASN A 8 1.41 0.70 3.85
CA ASN A 8 2.86 0.75 3.98
C ASN A 8 3.49 1.69 2.94
N SER A 9 4.82 1.83 2.97
CA SER A 9 5.61 2.65 2.05
C SER A 9 5.57 2.13 0.61
N THR A 10 5.69 0.81 0.41
CA THR A 10 5.82 0.22 -0.94
C THR A 10 4.65 0.53 -1.88
N PRO A 11 3.37 0.48 -1.47
CA PRO A 11 2.27 0.90 -2.35
C PRO A 11 2.25 2.40 -2.63
N ILE A 12 2.67 3.24 -1.68
CA ILE A 12 2.77 4.69 -1.91
C ILE A 12 3.83 4.96 -2.98
N ILE A 13 5.02 4.40 -2.81
CA ILE A 13 6.15 4.58 -3.73
C ILE A 13 5.80 4.03 -5.11
N GLY A 14 5.20 2.84 -5.18
CA GLY A 14 4.80 2.18 -6.41
C GLY A 14 3.81 3.03 -7.21
N LEU A 15 2.71 3.44 -6.58
CA LEU A 15 1.71 4.29 -7.23
C LEU A 15 2.24 5.67 -7.58
N ALA A 16 3.07 6.27 -6.72
CA ALA A 16 3.71 7.55 -7.02
C ALA A 16 4.66 7.47 -8.22
N SER A 17 5.42 6.38 -8.38
CA SER A 17 6.30 6.16 -9.54
C SER A 17 5.55 6.06 -10.87
N LEU A 18 4.25 5.79 -10.80
CA LEU A 18 3.33 5.70 -11.94
C LEU A 18 2.50 6.97 -12.15
N ASP A 19 2.65 7.99 -11.30
CA ASP A 19 1.76 9.16 -11.24
C ASP A 19 0.28 8.78 -10.97
N GLN A 20 0.07 7.72 -10.18
CA GLN A 20 -1.25 7.14 -9.87
C GLN A 20 -1.56 7.11 -8.35
N LEU A 21 -0.91 7.95 -7.55
CA LEU A 21 -1.12 7.96 -6.08
C LEU A 21 -2.56 8.37 -5.70
N ASP A 22 -3.24 9.14 -6.55
CA ASP A 22 -4.63 9.55 -6.41
C ASP A 22 -5.63 8.38 -6.48
N LEU A 23 -5.21 7.21 -6.98
CA LEU A 23 -6.03 6.00 -6.94
C LEU A 23 -6.40 5.61 -5.50
N LEU A 24 -5.55 5.91 -4.51
CA LEU A 24 -5.83 5.58 -3.11
C LEU A 24 -7.12 6.25 -2.62
N SER A 25 -7.29 7.55 -2.84
CA SER A 25 -8.50 8.28 -2.43
C SER A 25 -9.72 7.98 -3.33
N LYS A 26 -9.50 7.57 -4.58
CA LYS A 26 -10.56 7.14 -5.49
C LYS A 26 -11.11 5.75 -5.17
N LEU A 27 -10.30 4.85 -4.62
CA LEU A 27 -10.66 3.46 -4.37
C LEU A 27 -11.15 3.20 -2.94
N PHE A 28 -10.52 3.83 -1.95
CA PHE A 28 -10.76 3.56 -0.54
C PHE A 28 -11.57 4.68 0.11
N GLU A 29 -12.24 4.36 1.21
CA GLU A 29 -13.05 5.36 1.94
C GLU A 29 -12.13 6.30 2.72
N LYS A 30 -11.17 5.71 3.43
CA LYS A 30 -10.13 6.40 4.18
C LYS A 30 -8.82 5.65 4.02
N VAL A 31 -7.74 6.38 3.88
CA VAL A 31 -6.39 5.82 3.74
C VAL A 31 -5.58 6.33 4.91
N TYR A 32 -5.09 5.42 5.75
CA TYR A 32 -4.26 5.75 6.89
C TYR A 32 -2.81 5.41 6.57
N VAL A 33 -1.90 6.28 7.00
CA VAL A 33 -0.46 6.00 7.00
C VAL A 33 0.06 6.20 8.42
N THR A 34 0.94 5.33 8.88
CA THR A 34 1.53 5.49 10.22
C THR A 34 2.64 6.54 10.18
N ARG A 35 2.94 7.17 11.33
CA ARG A 35 4.10 8.06 11.46
C ARG A 35 5.41 7.39 11.01
N GLN A 36 5.58 6.11 11.34
CA GLN A 36 6.77 5.34 10.98
C GLN A 36 6.92 5.24 9.46
N VAL A 37 5.84 4.91 8.74
CA VAL A 37 5.83 4.81 7.28
C VAL A 37 5.95 6.19 6.64
N TYR A 38 5.30 7.21 7.20
CA TYR A 38 5.45 8.58 6.74
C TYR A 38 6.91 9.03 6.78
N ASN A 39 7.60 8.83 7.90
CA ASN A 39 9.01 9.18 8.02
C ASN A 39 9.87 8.37 7.04
N GLU A 40 9.59 7.08 6.86
CA GLU A 40 10.28 6.26 5.86
C GLU A 40 10.14 6.83 4.45
N VAL A 41 8.95 7.26 4.03
CA VAL A 41 8.74 7.82 2.68
C VAL A 41 9.22 9.27 2.57
N ALA A 42 9.11 10.06 3.64
CA ALA A 42 9.40 11.50 3.64
C ALA A 42 10.87 11.84 3.91
N ASP A 43 11.57 11.00 4.68
CA ASP A 43 12.96 11.23 5.13
C ASP A 43 13.97 10.32 4.42
N ASP A 44 13.56 9.34 3.60
CA ASP A 44 14.51 8.51 2.88
C ASP A 44 15.32 9.34 1.86
N ILE A 45 16.60 9.52 2.20
CA ILE A 45 17.61 10.30 1.49
C ILE A 45 17.86 9.71 0.09
N GLY A 46 17.54 8.42 -0.13
CA GLY A 46 17.82 7.69 -1.37
C GLY A 46 16.71 7.75 -2.44
N SER A 47 15.44 7.96 -2.07
CA SER A 47 14.32 7.97 -3.02
C SER A 47 13.22 8.92 -2.58
N ARG A 48 13.18 10.12 -3.18
CA ARG A 48 12.10 11.11 -2.96
C ARG A 48 10.78 10.72 -3.64
N VAL A 49 10.72 9.56 -4.30
CA VAL A 49 9.56 9.14 -5.08
C VAL A 49 8.38 8.90 -4.14
N GLY A 50 7.35 9.70 -4.30
CA GLY A 50 6.15 9.65 -3.45
C GLY A 50 6.20 10.54 -2.22
N ALA A 51 7.33 11.14 -1.84
CA ALA A 51 7.43 12.03 -0.68
C ALA A 51 6.53 13.27 -0.84
N ASP A 52 6.67 14.00 -1.95
CA ASP A 52 5.88 15.21 -2.22
C ASP A 52 4.40 14.88 -2.43
N GLY A 53 4.12 13.78 -3.14
CA GLY A 53 2.76 13.29 -3.35
C GLY A 53 2.07 12.90 -2.03
N LEU A 54 2.77 12.20 -1.14
CA LEU A 54 2.27 11.82 0.17
C LEU A 54 2.00 13.05 1.04
N LYS A 55 2.97 13.99 1.12
CA LYS A 55 2.81 15.24 1.87
C LYS A 55 1.60 16.03 1.37
N LYS A 56 1.44 16.16 0.05
CA LYS A 56 0.29 16.83 -0.57
C LYS A 56 -1.02 16.14 -0.20
N GLN A 57 -1.12 14.81 -0.36
CA GLN A 57 -2.35 14.07 -0.04
C GLN A 57 -2.71 14.12 1.45
N ILE A 58 -1.72 14.21 2.34
CA ILE A 58 -1.97 14.42 3.78
C ILE A 58 -2.51 15.83 4.03
N GLN A 59 -1.91 16.85 3.43
CA GLN A 59 -2.38 18.25 3.55
C GLN A 59 -3.82 18.43 3.02
N GLU A 60 -4.16 17.74 1.92
CA GLU A 60 -5.49 17.73 1.32
C GLU A 60 -6.49 16.83 2.07
N GLY A 61 -6.06 16.10 3.11
CA GLY A 61 -6.90 15.21 3.91
C GLY A 61 -7.30 13.90 3.21
N CYS A 62 -6.70 13.59 2.07
CA CYS A 62 -6.90 12.33 1.34
C CYS A 62 -6.23 11.13 2.03
N ILE A 63 -5.07 11.37 2.66
CA ILE A 63 -4.39 10.39 3.52
C ILE A 63 -4.35 10.93 4.95
N ILE A 64 -4.71 10.10 5.91
CA ILE A 64 -4.74 10.44 7.33
C ILE A 64 -3.46 9.91 7.98
N LEU A 65 -2.67 10.81 8.56
CA LEU A 65 -1.52 10.43 9.36
C LEU A 65 -2.00 9.92 10.73
N TYR A 66 -1.57 8.71 11.10
CA TYR A 66 -1.96 8.05 12.35
C TYR A 66 -0.75 7.78 13.24
N ASP A 67 -0.86 8.19 14.50
CA ASP A 67 0.09 7.87 15.55
C ASP A 67 -0.48 6.70 16.38
N ILE A 68 0.27 5.60 16.44
CA ILE A 68 -0.12 4.39 17.17
C ILE A 68 -0.16 4.71 18.67
N VAL A 69 -1.23 4.31 19.34
CA VAL A 69 -1.48 4.68 20.75
C VAL A 69 -0.91 3.62 21.71
N GLY A 70 -0.86 2.35 21.30
CA GLY A 70 -0.45 1.22 22.14
C GLY A 70 0.96 0.69 21.84
N ASN A 71 1.93 0.99 22.72
CA ASN A 71 3.31 0.46 22.59
C ASN A 71 3.45 -1.05 22.89
N LYS A 72 2.60 -1.62 23.76
CA LYS A 72 2.80 -3.00 24.26
C LYS A 72 2.65 -4.09 23.21
N PHE A 73 1.75 -3.91 22.22
CA PHE A 73 1.56 -4.90 21.14
C PHE A 73 2.72 -4.87 20.14
N VAL A 74 3.28 -3.67 19.91
CA VAL A 74 4.47 -3.48 19.07
C VAL A 74 5.70 -4.10 19.74
N GLU A 75 5.91 -3.85 21.04
CA GLU A 75 7.01 -4.39 21.86
C GLU A 75 7.10 -5.93 21.83
N LEU A 76 5.97 -6.63 21.93
CA LEU A 76 5.91 -8.10 21.92
C LEU A 76 6.22 -8.74 20.54
N MET A 77 6.14 -7.96 19.47
CA MET A 77 6.29 -8.44 18.09
C MET A 77 7.60 -7.96 17.42
N PHE A 78 8.44 -7.22 18.14
CA PHE A 78 9.77 -6.83 17.67
C PHE A 78 10.65 -8.06 17.38
N GLY A 79 11.36 -8.01 16.25
CA GLY A 79 12.37 -9.02 15.87
C GLY A 79 11.98 -9.95 14.72
N ARG A 80 10.74 -9.91 14.22
CA ARG A 80 10.27 -10.74 13.08
C ARG A 80 9.89 -9.97 11.82
N LEU A 81 9.66 -8.66 11.92
CA LEU A 81 9.18 -7.79 10.83
C LEU A 81 9.92 -6.47 10.81
N HIS A 82 9.93 -5.79 9.65
CA HIS A 82 10.38 -4.40 9.58
C HIS A 82 9.43 -3.49 10.38
N ARG A 83 9.99 -2.43 11.00
CA ARG A 83 9.23 -1.50 11.86
C ARG A 83 8.03 -0.87 11.13
N GLY A 84 8.17 -0.55 9.83
CA GLY A 84 7.09 -0.03 9.00
C GLY A 84 5.92 -1.01 8.87
N GLU A 85 6.20 -2.26 8.50
CA GLU A 85 5.19 -3.30 8.29
C GLU A 85 4.40 -3.61 9.57
N LEU A 86 5.11 -3.76 10.70
CA LEU A 86 4.48 -4.01 11.99
C LEU A 86 3.58 -2.85 12.39
N SER A 87 4.04 -1.60 12.18
CA SER A 87 3.26 -0.41 12.50
C SER A 87 1.92 -0.38 11.75
N VAL A 88 1.90 -0.77 10.47
CA VAL A 88 0.69 -0.84 9.64
C VAL A 88 -0.31 -1.85 10.20
N MET A 89 0.17 -3.04 10.59
CA MET A 89 -0.69 -4.08 11.16
C MET A 89 -1.27 -3.67 12.52
N VAL A 90 -0.46 -3.04 13.38
CA VAL A 90 -0.91 -2.54 14.68
C VAL A 90 -1.95 -1.44 14.50
N ALA A 91 -1.69 -0.45 13.65
CA ALA A 91 -2.64 0.62 13.36
C ALA A 91 -3.96 0.07 12.81
N ALA A 92 -3.91 -0.92 11.92
CA ALA A 92 -5.12 -1.57 11.41
C ALA A 92 -5.93 -2.21 12.55
N LYS A 93 -5.26 -2.85 13.52
CA LYS A 93 -5.92 -3.44 14.70
C LYS A 93 -6.52 -2.39 15.63
N GLU A 94 -5.79 -1.33 15.95
CA GLU A 94 -6.29 -0.24 16.81
C GLU A 94 -7.51 0.45 16.20
N LEU A 95 -7.53 0.62 14.88
CA LEU A 95 -8.62 1.26 14.14
C LEU A 95 -9.77 0.32 13.77
N GLY A 96 -9.67 -0.99 14.06
CA GLY A 96 -10.67 -1.97 13.64
C GLY A 96 -10.78 -2.15 12.12
N ILE A 97 -9.69 -1.89 11.38
CA ILE A 97 -9.61 -1.98 9.93
C ILE A 97 -9.10 -3.37 9.52
N SER A 98 -9.82 -4.03 8.61
CA SER A 98 -9.43 -5.37 8.13
C SER A 98 -8.42 -5.36 6.99
N TYR A 99 -8.35 -4.27 6.21
CA TYR A 99 -7.56 -4.22 4.98
C TYR A 99 -6.28 -3.41 5.15
N VAL A 100 -5.17 -3.95 4.66
CA VAL A 100 -3.86 -3.29 4.69
C VAL A 100 -3.22 -3.30 3.31
N LEU A 101 -2.50 -2.23 2.96
CA LEU A 101 -1.80 -2.15 1.68
C LEU A 101 -0.31 -2.44 1.88
N MET A 102 0.20 -3.50 1.23
CA MET A 102 1.60 -3.92 1.34
C MET A 102 1.98 -4.91 0.22
N ASP A 103 3.22 -4.81 -0.26
CA ASP A 103 3.74 -5.68 -1.34
C ASP A 103 4.63 -6.84 -0.87
N ASP A 104 5.28 -6.72 0.30
CA ASP A 104 6.23 -7.74 0.76
C ASP A 104 5.52 -9.07 1.10
N ALA A 105 6.03 -10.19 0.57
CA ALA A 105 5.40 -11.50 0.74
C ALA A 105 5.39 -11.98 2.19
N SER A 106 6.45 -11.69 2.96
CA SER A 106 6.54 -12.03 4.38
C SER A 106 5.57 -11.17 5.21
N ALA A 107 5.51 -9.87 4.91
CA ALA A 107 4.56 -8.95 5.53
C ALA A 107 3.11 -9.38 5.27
N ARG A 108 2.77 -9.72 4.02
CA ARG A 108 1.43 -10.20 3.65
C ARG A 108 1.04 -11.46 4.43
N LYS A 109 1.91 -12.46 4.47
CA LYS A 109 1.67 -13.70 5.24
C LYS A 109 1.47 -13.43 6.73
N THR A 110 2.21 -12.46 7.26
CA THR A 110 2.05 -12.06 8.65
C THR A 110 0.74 -11.31 8.86
N ALA A 111 0.38 -10.36 8.01
CA ALA A 111 -0.91 -9.67 8.07
C ALA A 111 -2.09 -10.68 8.07
N GLU A 112 -2.02 -11.71 7.22
CA GLU A 112 -3.01 -12.79 7.17
C GLU A 112 -3.09 -13.57 8.50
N SER A 113 -1.97 -13.84 9.18
CA SER A 113 -1.98 -14.49 10.50
C SER A 113 -2.59 -13.60 11.59
N PHE A 114 -2.56 -12.28 11.39
CA PHE A 114 -3.30 -11.31 12.18
C PHE A 114 -4.76 -11.13 11.73
N SER A 115 -5.30 -11.98 10.85
CA SER A 115 -6.66 -11.83 10.30
C SER A 115 -6.89 -10.48 9.59
N LEU A 116 -5.83 -9.94 8.98
CA LEU A 116 -5.90 -8.80 8.07
C LEU A 116 -5.87 -9.31 6.63
N VAL A 117 -6.41 -8.50 5.72
CA VAL A 117 -6.50 -8.80 4.29
C VAL A 117 -5.54 -7.88 3.53
N PRO A 118 -4.36 -8.37 3.13
CA PRO A 118 -3.41 -7.56 2.41
C PRO A 118 -3.79 -7.34 0.94
N ILE A 119 -3.56 -6.13 0.44
CA ILE A 119 -3.68 -5.76 -0.98
C ILE A 119 -2.34 -5.14 -1.42
N GLY A 120 -1.69 -5.73 -2.41
CA GLY A 120 -0.47 -5.17 -3.00
C GLY A 120 -0.76 -4.13 -4.09
N THR A 121 0.25 -3.40 -4.53
CA THR A 121 0.21 -2.38 -5.60
C THR A 121 -0.44 -2.91 -6.87
N ALA A 122 -0.04 -4.10 -7.33
CA ALA A 122 -0.63 -4.71 -8.52
C ALA A 122 -2.14 -5.01 -8.33
N GLY A 123 -2.54 -5.36 -7.11
CA GLY A 123 -3.94 -5.52 -6.72
C GLY A 123 -4.70 -4.19 -6.78
N ILE A 124 -4.09 -3.09 -6.31
CA ILE A 124 -4.69 -1.75 -6.38
C ILE A 124 -4.93 -1.33 -7.84
N LEU A 125 -3.96 -1.54 -8.73
CA LEU A 125 -4.11 -1.25 -10.17
C LEU A 125 -5.23 -2.08 -10.80
N LYS A 126 -5.29 -3.38 -10.48
CA LYS A 126 -6.39 -4.24 -10.93
C LYS A 126 -7.75 -3.72 -10.43
N LEU A 127 -7.85 -3.35 -9.15
CA LEU A 127 -9.08 -2.77 -8.60
C LEU A 127 -9.48 -1.49 -9.34
N ALA A 128 -8.52 -0.60 -9.63
CA ALA A 128 -8.76 0.63 -10.38
C ALA A 128 -9.31 0.36 -11.79
N LYS A 129 -8.74 -0.59 -12.52
CA LYS A 129 -9.24 -1.03 -13.83
C LYS A 129 -10.65 -1.60 -13.76
N MET A 130 -10.91 -2.48 -12.81
CA MET A 130 -12.25 -3.04 -12.61
C MET A 130 -13.30 -1.97 -12.24
N LYS A 131 -12.87 -0.82 -11.73
CA LYS A 131 -13.72 0.34 -11.44
C LYS A 131 -13.78 1.36 -12.58
N GLY A 132 -13.14 1.09 -13.72
CA GLY A 132 -13.09 2.00 -14.87
C GLY A 132 -12.24 3.26 -14.63
N LEU A 133 -11.38 3.26 -13.61
CA LEU A 133 -10.48 4.39 -13.31
C LEU A 133 -9.21 4.38 -14.18
N LEU A 134 -8.91 3.23 -14.79
CA LEU A 134 -7.79 3.04 -15.70
C LEU A 134 -8.30 2.44 -17.01
N SER A 135 -7.81 2.95 -18.14
CA SER A 135 -8.10 2.41 -19.47
C SER A 135 -7.34 1.11 -19.73
N GLU A 136 -6.13 0.98 -19.20
CA GLU A 136 -5.25 -0.18 -19.33
C GLU A 136 -4.38 -0.34 -18.08
N ILE A 137 -3.94 -1.56 -17.79
CA ILE A 137 -3.02 -1.82 -16.66
C ILE A 137 -1.69 -2.42 -17.09
N LYS A 138 -1.63 -3.08 -18.26
CA LYS A 138 -0.41 -3.73 -18.75
C LYS A 138 0.80 -2.79 -18.77
N PRO A 139 0.74 -1.57 -19.33
CA PRO A 139 1.89 -0.66 -19.32
C PRO A 139 2.31 -0.21 -17.91
N LEU A 140 1.35 -0.14 -16.98
CA LEU A 140 1.62 0.22 -15.59
C LEU A 140 2.33 -0.92 -14.85
N LEU A 141 1.90 -2.16 -15.06
CA LEU A 141 2.57 -3.34 -14.51
C LEU A 141 4.00 -3.49 -15.07
N ASP A 142 4.17 -3.25 -16.38
CA ASP A 142 5.49 -3.27 -17.03
C ASP A 142 6.42 -2.21 -16.43
N LYS A 143 5.91 -0.99 -16.24
CA LYS A 143 6.67 0.11 -15.61
C LYS A 143 7.03 -0.19 -14.16
N LEU A 144 6.16 -0.84 -13.39
CA LEU A 144 6.50 -1.30 -12.04
C LEU A 144 7.65 -2.31 -12.06
N MET A 145 7.57 -3.34 -12.92
CA MET A 145 8.63 -4.34 -13.04
C MET A 145 9.96 -3.73 -13.49
N TYR A 146 9.92 -2.77 -14.41
CA TYR A 146 11.09 -1.99 -14.82
C TYR A 146 11.69 -1.19 -13.66
N ASN A 147 10.86 -0.66 -12.76
CA ASN A 147 11.25 0.03 -11.53
C ASN A 147 11.62 -0.94 -10.38
N ASN A 148 12.00 -2.18 -10.69
CA ASN A 148 12.38 -3.23 -9.73
C ASN A 148 11.30 -3.65 -8.73
N PHE A 149 10.01 -3.36 -8.99
CA PHE A 149 8.93 -3.97 -8.21
C PHE A 149 8.83 -5.47 -8.53
N ARG A 150 8.84 -6.30 -7.48
CA ARG A 150 8.77 -7.75 -7.63
C ARG A 150 7.34 -8.19 -7.89
N ILE A 151 7.04 -8.50 -9.14
CA ILE A 151 5.79 -9.13 -9.57
C ILE A 151 6.15 -10.46 -10.23
N SER A 152 5.60 -11.57 -9.74
CA SER A 152 5.84 -12.87 -10.38
C SER A 152 5.14 -12.91 -11.73
N LEU A 153 5.74 -13.56 -12.73
CA LEU A 153 5.11 -13.74 -14.05
C LEU A 153 3.74 -14.42 -13.95
N LYS A 154 3.57 -15.32 -12.96
CA LYS A 154 2.28 -15.94 -12.68
C LYS A 154 1.23 -14.89 -12.28
N LEU A 155 1.52 -14.06 -11.27
CA LEU A 155 0.61 -13.01 -10.81
C LEU A 155 0.34 -11.96 -11.90
N TYR A 156 1.37 -11.57 -12.64
CA TYR A 156 1.25 -10.66 -13.78
C TYR A 156 0.25 -11.18 -14.81
N ASN A 157 0.41 -12.43 -15.26
CA ASN A 157 -0.47 -13.04 -16.25
C ASN A 157 -1.90 -13.28 -15.70
N GLU A 158 -2.03 -13.64 -14.42
CA GLU A 158 -3.34 -13.76 -13.76
C GLU A 158 -4.09 -12.43 -13.77
N ILE A 159 -3.41 -11.34 -13.38
CA ILE A 159 -4.00 -10.00 -13.37
C ILE A 159 -4.44 -9.58 -14.78
N LEU A 160 -3.59 -9.78 -15.81
CA LEU A 160 -3.94 -9.43 -17.20
C LEU A 160 -5.12 -10.24 -17.72
N LYS A 161 -5.19 -11.54 -17.43
CA LYS A 161 -6.33 -12.39 -17.77
C LYS A 161 -7.62 -11.87 -17.14
N ASP A 162 -7.58 -11.53 -15.85
CA ASP A 162 -8.76 -11.08 -15.11
C ASP A 162 -9.35 -9.76 -15.64
N VAL A 163 -8.58 -8.97 -16.39
CA VAL A 163 -9.03 -7.71 -17.00
C VAL A 163 -9.07 -7.73 -18.53
N ASN A 164 -8.89 -8.90 -19.15
CA ASN A 164 -8.86 -9.10 -20.60
C ASN A 164 -7.76 -8.31 -21.35
N GLU A 165 -6.54 -8.28 -20.80
CA GLU A 165 -5.36 -7.61 -21.38
C GLU A 165 -4.17 -8.57 -21.63
N LEU A 166 -4.40 -9.88 -21.60
CA LEU A 166 -3.35 -10.88 -21.84
C LEU A 166 -2.90 -10.86 -23.31
#